data_AF-W9C3Y1-F1
#
_entry.id   AF-W9C3Y1-F1
#
_cell.length_a   1.000
_cell.length_b   1.000
_cell.length_c   1.000
_cell.angle_alpha   90.00
_cell.angle_beta   90.00
_cell.angle_gamma   90.00
#
_symmetry.space_group_name_H-M   'P 1'
#
loop_
_entity.id
_entity.type
_entity.pdbx_description
1 polymer ?
#
loop_
_entity_poly.entity_id
_entity_poly.type
_entity_poly.pdbx_seq_one_letter_code
_entity_poly.pdbx_strand_id
1 'polypeptide(L)'
;MGVVLAYAIALLCTTIFVAQKGDRVAKLSIAGIWVGFCSAELASRLIVSDQVFLLTITSIETVSFIYKIGMVYLSNRRWPIIVAGLHFNIVCSHISFIISPSFLTKALYAASTIWAVPVLLIITLGIYMDSKWDNSTSKGRV
;
A
#
# COMPACT_ATOMS: atom_id res chain seq x y z
N MET A 1 -1.09 19.65 3.65
CA MET A 1 -1.97 19.49 2.47
C MET A 1 -1.23 18.99 1.23
N GLY A 2 -0.04 19.50 0.87
CA GLY A 2 0.66 19.09 -0.36
C GLY A 2 0.98 17.59 -0.48
N VAL A 3 1.37 16.93 0.62
CA VAL A 3 1.80 15.51 0.60
C VAL A 3 0.63 14.55 0.36
N VAL A 4 -0.53 14.81 0.96
CA VAL A 4 -1.76 14.01 0.75
C VAL A 4 -2.24 14.15 -0.70
N LEU A 5 -2.17 15.35 -1.25
CA LEU A 5 -2.54 15.60 -2.65
C LEU A 5 -1.59 14.89 -3.61
N ALA A 6 -0.28 14.94 -3.37
CA ALA A 6 0.71 14.23 -4.17
C ALA A 6 0.50 12.70 -4.12
N TYR A 7 0.19 12.17 -2.93
CA TYR A 7 -0.14 10.76 -2.77
C TYR A 7 -1.44 10.38 -3.51
N ALA A 8 -2.49 11.20 -3.42
CA ALA A 8 -3.75 10.97 -4.12
C ALA A 8 -3.58 10.99 -5.65
N ILE A 9 -2.77 11.91 -6.17
CA ILE A 9 -2.43 11.96 -7.61
C ILE A 9 -1.67 10.70 -8.01
N ALA A 10 -0.65 10.31 -7.25
CA ALA A 10 0.10 9.08 -7.50
C ALA A 10 -0.82 7.85 -7.46
N LEU A 11 -1.72 7.77 -6.49
CA LEU A 11 -2.70 6.69 -6.37
C LEU A 11 -3.64 6.64 -7.58
N LEU A 12 -4.13 7.79 -8.05
CA LEU A 12 -4.95 7.90 -9.26
C LEU A 12 -4.20 7.43 -10.50
N CYS A 13 -2.96 7.89 -10.70
CA CYS A 13 -2.12 7.46 -11.82
C CYS A 13 -1.89 5.95 -11.80
N THR A 14 -1.61 5.38 -10.62
CA THR A 14 -1.40 3.93 -10.44
C THR A 14 -2.70 3.16 -10.70
N THR A 15 -3.85 3.71 -10.27
CA THR A 15 -5.17 3.12 -10.52
C THR A 15 -5.49 3.06 -12.00
N ILE A 16 -5.23 4.14 -12.76
CA ILE A 16 -5.43 4.17 -14.21
C ILE A 16 -4.53 3.14 -14.90
N PHE A 17 -3.26 3.05 -14.50
CA PHE A 17 -2.31 2.10 -15.07
C PHE A 17 -2.73 0.64 -14.84
N VAL A 18 -3.16 0.30 -13.63
CA VAL A 18 -3.62 -1.05 -13.29
C VAL A 18 -5.00 -1.36 -13.86
N ALA A 19 -5.87 -0.35 -14.03
CA ALA A 19 -7.13 -0.55 -14.74
C ALA A 19 -6.89 -0.96 -16.20
N GLN A 20 -5.87 -0.38 -16.84
CA GLN A 20 -5.49 -0.66 -18.23
C GLN A 20 -4.70 -1.98 -18.41
N LYS A 21 -3.75 -2.29 -17.52
CA LYS A 21 -2.79 -3.40 -17.70
C LYS A 21 -2.82 -4.47 -16.61
N GLY A 22 -3.57 -4.27 -15.55
CA GLY A 22 -3.57 -5.13 -14.37
C GLY A 22 -4.59 -6.27 -14.45
N ASP A 23 -4.18 -7.43 -13.97
CA ASP A 23 -5.04 -8.59 -13.75
C ASP A 23 -6.04 -8.38 -12.60
N ARG A 24 -6.97 -9.33 -12.45
CA ARG A 24 -7.98 -9.34 -11.37
C ARG A 24 -7.37 -9.17 -9.97
N VAL A 25 -6.20 -9.77 -9.73
CA VAL A 25 -5.43 -9.65 -8.47
C VAL A 25 -4.87 -8.23 -8.28
N ALA A 26 -4.36 -7.60 -9.34
CA ALA A 26 -3.84 -6.24 -9.27
C ALA A 26 -4.96 -5.23 -9.00
N LYS A 27 -6.12 -5.43 -9.63
CA LYS A 27 -7.34 -4.62 -9.39
C LYS A 27 -7.83 -4.74 -7.94
N LEU A 28 -7.88 -5.97 -7.39
CA LEU A 28 -8.21 -6.20 -5.98
C LEU A 28 -7.22 -5.52 -5.02
N SER A 29 -5.93 -5.61 -5.32
CA SER A 29 -4.89 -4.98 -4.49
C SER A 29 -5.04 -3.45 -4.43
N ILE A 30 -5.33 -2.79 -5.56
CA ILE A 30 -5.59 -1.35 -5.58
C ILE A 30 -6.89 -0.97 -4.88
N ALA A 31 -7.94 -1.77 -5.03
CA ALA A 31 -9.17 -1.55 -4.27
C ALA A 31 -8.90 -1.56 -2.76
N GLY A 32 -8.08 -2.50 -2.28
CA GLY A 32 -7.64 -2.53 -0.89
C GLY A 32 -6.86 -1.27 -0.47
N ILE A 33 -5.96 -0.76 -1.32
CA ILE A 33 -5.21 0.48 -1.03
C ILE A 33 -6.14 1.70 -0.95
N TRP A 34 -7.14 1.81 -1.83
CA TRP A 34 -8.16 2.87 -1.76
C TRP A 34 -8.97 2.79 -0.47
N VAL A 35 -9.40 1.59 -0.06
CA VAL A 35 -10.13 1.41 1.20
C VAL A 35 -9.28 1.84 2.40
N GLY A 36 -7.99 1.48 2.42
CA GLY A 36 -7.06 1.92 3.45
C GLY A 36 -6.90 3.44 3.49
N PHE A 37 -6.73 4.08 2.32
CA PHE A 37 -6.61 5.53 2.21
C PHE A 37 -7.86 6.27 2.70
N CYS A 38 -9.05 5.85 2.24
CA CYS A 38 -10.31 6.44 2.69
C CYS A 38 -10.54 6.24 4.20
N SER A 39 -10.18 5.07 4.74
CA SER A 39 -10.32 4.77 6.17
C SER A 39 -9.39 5.64 7.02
N ALA A 40 -8.14 5.83 6.58
CA ALA A 40 -7.18 6.68 7.26
C ALA A 40 -7.58 8.17 7.23
N GLU A 41 -8.09 8.66 6.10
CA GLU A 41 -8.60 10.02 5.95
C GLU A 41 -9.90 10.26 6.73
N LEU A 42 -10.74 9.23 6.88
CA LEU A 42 -11.91 9.31 7.75
C LEU A 42 -11.51 9.33 9.23
N ALA A 43 -10.56 8.48 9.63
CA ALA A 43 -10.05 8.43 11.00
C ALA A 43 -9.38 9.75 11.41
N SER A 44 -8.65 10.41 10.50
CA SER A 44 -8.01 11.71 10.75
C SER A 44 -9.00 12.86 10.95
N ARG A 45 -10.23 12.72 10.43
CA ARG A 45 -11.29 13.73 10.57
C ARG A 45 -12.19 13.49 11.78
N LEU A 46 -12.40 12.22 12.16
CA LEU A 46 -13.32 11.86 13.24
C LEU A 46 -12.66 11.79 14.61
N ILE A 47 -11.36 11.48 14.67
CA ILE A 47 -10.68 11.20 15.93
C ILE A 47 -9.76 12.35 16.30
N VAL A 48 -10.10 13.05 17.38
CA VAL A 48 -9.32 14.18 17.93
C VAL A 48 -8.29 13.70 18.98
N SER A 49 -8.50 12.53 19.57
CA SER A 49 -7.59 11.97 20.60
C SER A 49 -6.43 11.19 19.99
N ASP A 50 -5.20 11.59 20.31
CA ASP A 50 -3.97 11.00 19.77
C ASP A 50 -3.86 9.48 20.03
N GLN A 51 -4.21 9.02 21.23
CA GLN A 51 -4.15 7.58 21.57
C GLN A 51 -5.15 6.75 20.76
N VAL A 52 -6.38 7.24 20.64
CA VAL A 52 -7.43 6.55 19.88
C VAL A 52 -7.06 6.55 18.39
N PHE A 53 -6.49 7.66 17.90
CA PHE A 53 -6.04 7.78 16.51
C PHE A 53 -4.94 6.76 16.17
N LEU A 54 -3.94 6.60 17.04
CA LEU A 54 -2.87 5.61 16.85
C LEU A 54 -3.41 4.18 16.82
N LEU A 55 -4.29 3.83 17.75
CA LEU A 55 -4.88 2.49 17.81
C LEU A 55 -5.73 2.20 16.57
N THR A 56 -6.52 3.17 16.12
CA THR A 56 -7.36 3.04 14.93
C THR A 56 -6.53 2.89 13.66
N ILE A 57 -5.51 3.73 13.44
CA ILE A 57 -4.65 3.60 12.25
C ILE A 57 -3.87 2.28 12.29
N THR A 58 -3.32 1.90 13.45
CA THR A 58 -2.59 0.63 13.56
C THR A 58 -3.48 -0.57 13.22
N SER A 59 -4.76 -0.53 13.63
CA SER A 59 -5.73 -1.55 13.27
C SER A 59 -6.02 -1.57 11.76
N ILE A 60 -6.17 -0.40 11.12
CA ILE A 60 -6.36 -0.26 9.67
C ILE A 60 -5.17 -0.84 8.89
N GLU A 61 -3.94 -0.50 9.31
CA GLU A 61 -2.70 -1.00 8.69
C GLU A 61 -2.55 -2.52 8.89
N THR A 62 -2.90 -3.04 10.07
CA THR A 62 -2.84 -4.49 10.36
C THR A 62 -3.82 -5.26 9.49
N VAL A 63 -5.06 -4.78 9.35
CA VAL A 63 -6.06 -5.40 8.46
C VAL A 63 -5.60 -5.34 7.00
N SER A 64 -5.04 -4.19 6.59
CA SER A 64 -4.49 -4.01 5.23
C SER A 64 -3.30 -4.95 4.96
N PHE A 65 -2.48 -5.24 5.97
CA PHE A 65 -1.39 -6.22 5.90
C PHE A 65 -1.90 -7.65 5.76
N ILE A 66 -2.88 -8.05 6.55
CA ILE A 66 -3.52 -9.37 6.42
C ILE A 66 -4.12 -9.53 5.03
N TYR A 67 -4.80 -8.50 4.53
CA TYR A 67 -5.36 -8.49 3.18
C TYR A 67 -4.27 -8.70 2.12
N LYS A 68 -3.15 -7.98 2.20
CA LYS A 68 -2.02 -8.10 1.26
C LYS A 68 -1.34 -9.48 1.34
N ILE A 69 -1.25 -10.08 2.53
CA ILE A 69 -0.82 -11.48 2.67
C ILE A 69 -1.78 -12.42 1.95
N GLY A 70 -3.10 -12.23 2.10
CA GLY A 70 -4.10 -12.99 1.35
C GLY A 70 -3.90 -12.88 -0.16
N MET A 71 -3.55 -11.69 -0.66
CA MET A 71 -3.25 -11.47 -2.08
C MET A 71 -1.97 -12.21 -2.55
N VAL A 72 -0.99 -12.44 -1.67
CA VAL A 72 0.18 -13.29 -1.96
C VAL A 72 -0.26 -14.73 -2.25
N TYR A 73 -1.15 -15.29 -1.44
CA TYR A 73 -1.63 -16.67 -1.64
C TYR A 73 -2.52 -16.82 -2.87
N LEU A 74 -3.24 -15.76 -3.26
CA LEU A 74 -4.11 -15.74 -4.44
C LEU A 74 -3.35 -15.48 -5.76
N SER A 75 -2.10 -15.04 -5.71
CA SER A 75 -1.33 -14.67 -6.90
C SER A 75 -0.06 -15.49 -7.04
N ASN A 76 0.12 -16.13 -8.20
CA ASN A 76 1.37 -16.83 -8.53
C ASN A 76 2.52 -15.86 -8.91
N ARG A 77 2.30 -14.55 -8.76
CA ARG A 77 3.23 -13.48 -9.15
C ARG A 77 4.09 -13.11 -7.94
N ARG A 78 5.37 -12.75 -8.13
CA ARG A 78 6.31 -12.46 -7.03
C ARG A 78 6.15 -11.06 -6.41
N TRP A 79 5.52 -10.13 -7.12
CA TRP A 79 5.38 -8.73 -6.70
C TRP A 79 4.54 -8.51 -5.42
N PRO A 80 3.47 -9.28 -5.11
CA PRO A 80 2.68 -9.08 -3.88
C PRO A 80 3.48 -9.38 -2.61
N ILE A 81 4.49 -10.26 -2.67
CA ILE A 81 5.35 -10.61 -1.52
C ILE A 81 6.15 -9.38 -1.08
N ILE A 82 6.71 -8.65 -2.04
CA ILE A 82 7.51 -7.46 -1.75
C ILE A 82 6.60 -6.34 -1.20
N VAL A 83 5.38 -6.21 -1.74
CA VAL A 83 4.37 -5.27 -1.24
C VAL A 83 3.96 -5.59 0.20
N ALA A 84 3.78 -6.87 0.52
CA ALA A 84 3.50 -7.30 1.89
C ALA A 84 4.68 -6.99 2.82
N GLY A 85 5.92 -7.28 2.42
CA GLY A 85 7.11 -6.98 3.21
C GLY A 85 7.34 -5.48 3.47
N LEU A 86 7.03 -4.61 2.51
CA LEU A 86 7.05 -3.16 2.73
C LEU A 86 5.96 -2.72 3.70
N HIS A 87 4.76 -3.29 3.58
CA HIS A 87 3.66 -2.94 4.48
C HIS A 87 3.87 -3.49 5.90
N PHE A 88 4.61 -4.58 6.06
CA PHE A 88 5.07 -5.06 7.37
C PHE A 88 5.94 -4.02 8.08
N ASN A 89 6.83 -3.32 7.36
CA ASN A 89 7.63 -2.24 7.95
C ASN A 89 6.75 -1.09 8.47
N ILE A 90 5.63 -0.80 7.81
CA ILE A 90 4.65 0.19 8.28
C ILE A 90 4.02 -0.30 9.59
N VAL A 91 3.54 -1.55 9.64
CA VAL A 91 2.97 -2.14 10.87
C VAL A 91 3.98 -2.14 12.02
N CYS A 92 5.23 -2.54 11.79
CA CYS A 92 6.28 -2.49 12.80
C CYS A 92 6.54 -1.06 13.30
N SER A 93 6.54 -0.07 12.40
CA SER A 93 6.69 1.34 12.79
C SER A 93 5.54 1.76 13.71
N HIS A 94 4.30 1.41 13.36
CA HIS A 94 3.12 1.68 14.19
C HIS A 94 3.22 1.05 15.59
N ILE A 95 3.71 -0.19 15.71
CA ILE A 95 3.94 -0.85 17.00
C ILE A 95 5.00 -0.09 17.80
N SER A 96 6.10 0.35 17.18
CA SER A 96 7.13 1.15 17.86
C SER A 96 6.58 2.48 18.39
N PHE A 97 5.65 3.12 17.68
CA PHE A 97 5.02 4.37 18.14
C PHE A 97 4.03 4.15 19.30
N ILE A 98 3.37 2.99 19.38
CA ILE A 98 2.55 2.62 20.54
C ILE A 98 3.42 2.46 21.79
N ILE A 99 4.62 1.88 21.64
CA ILE A 99 5.56 1.66 22.75
C ILE A 99 6.23 2.99 23.17
N SER A 100 6.51 3.90 22.23
CA SER A 100 7.15 5.19 22.50
C SER A 100 6.41 6.36 21.85
N PRO A 101 5.34 6.86 22.49
CA PRO A 101 4.54 7.96 21.96
C PRO A 101 5.24 9.34 22.03
N SER A 102 6.44 9.43 22.61
CA SER A 102 7.22 10.69 22.67
C SER A 102 7.71 11.18 21.30
N PHE A 103 7.70 10.34 20.26
CA PHE A 103 8.17 10.66 18.91
C PHE A 103 7.04 10.90 17.88
N LEU A 104 5.79 11.01 18.35
CA LEU A 104 4.58 10.77 17.58
C LEU A 104 4.43 11.60 16.30
N THR A 105 4.55 12.93 16.37
CA THR A 105 3.83 13.73 15.36
C THR A 105 4.56 13.90 14.04
N LYS A 106 5.90 13.94 14.05
CA LYS A 106 6.71 14.15 12.82
C LYS A 106 7.27 12.86 12.22
N ALA A 107 7.61 11.89 13.06
CA ALA A 107 8.22 10.64 12.60
C ALA A 107 7.19 9.69 11.96
N LEU A 108 5.94 9.66 12.45
CA LEU A 108 4.86 8.87 11.84
C LEU A 108 4.57 9.29 10.40
N TYR A 109 4.47 10.60 10.16
CA TYR A 109 4.22 11.14 8.83
C TYR A 109 5.38 10.85 7.87
N ALA A 110 6.62 10.98 8.33
CA ALA A 110 7.79 10.70 7.51
C ALA A 110 7.90 9.20 7.19
N ALA A 111 7.73 8.32 8.19
CA ALA A 111 7.81 6.88 7.98
C ALA A 111 6.72 6.40 6.99
N SER A 112 5.46 6.75 7.23
CA SER A 112 4.35 6.32 6.36
C SER A 112 4.52 6.77 4.90
N THR A 113 4.97 8.01 4.66
CA THR A 113 5.14 8.55 3.29
C THR A 113 6.39 8.04 2.60
N ILE A 114 7.51 7.89 3.32
CA ILE A 114 8.76 7.32 2.78
C ILE A 114 8.53 5.87 2.33
N TRP A 115 7.72 5.09 3.06
CA TRP A 115 7.46 3.69 2.73
C TRP A 115 6.33 3.47 1.72
N ALA A 116 5.38 4.42 1.59
CA ALA A 116 4.29 4.31 0.62
C ALA A 116 4.74 4.49 -0.85
N VAL A 117 5.76 5.33 -1.11
CA VAL A 117 6.29 5.56 -2.46
C VAL A 117 6.94 4.30 -3.07
N PRO A 118 7.83 3.57 -2.36
CA PRO A 118 8.35 2.28 -2.80
C PRO A 118 7.27 1.24 -3.09
N VAL A 119 6.19 1.21 -2.30
CA VAL A 119 5.07 0.28 -2.53
C VAL A 119 4.43 0.52 -3.89
N LEU A 120 4.13 1.78 -4.23
CA LEU A 120 3.55 2.14 -5.53
C LEU A 120 4.51 1.83 -6.69
N LEU A 121 5.81 2.11 -6.50
CA LEU A 121 6.84 1.80 -7.48
C LEU A 121 6.95 0.30 -7.76
N ILE A 122 6.95 -0.53 -6.72
CA ILE A 122 7.09 -1.98 -6.84
C ILE A 122 5.85 -2.63 -7.45
N ILE A 123 4.65 -2.13 -7.16
CA ILE A 123 3.43 -2.58 -7.86
C ILE A 123 3.53 -2.27 -9.34
N THR A 124 3.96 -1.04 -9.70
CA THR A 124 4.07 -0.60 -11.10
C THR A 124 5.14 -1.40 -11.85
N LEU A 125 6.34 -1.54 -11.26
CA LEU A 125 7.44 -2.36 -11.80
C LEU A 125 7.07 -3.82 -11.90
N GLY A 126 6.42 -4.37 -10.86
CA GLY A 126 5.97 -5.75 -10.80
C GLY A 126 5.03 -6.08 -11.96
N ILE A 127 4.03 -5.23 -12.19
CA ILE A 127 3.07 -5.39 -13.31
C ILE A 127 3.76 -5.22 -14.67
N TYR A 128 4.68 -4.25 -14.80
CA TYR A 128 5.42 -4.02 -16.04
C TYR A 128 6.32 -5.20 -16.42
N MET A 129 7.05 -5.76 -15.45
CA MET A 129 7.92 -6.92 -15.67
C MET A 129 7.12 -8.17 -16.04
N ASP A 130 5.97 -8.37 -15.40
CA ASP A 130 5.09 -9.50 -15.68
C ASP A 130 4.49 -9.41 -17.09
N SER A 131 4.02 -8.21 -17.49
CA SER A 131 3.52 -7.97 -18.84
C SER A 131 4.59 -8.17 -19.91
N LYS A 132 5.86 -7.85 -19.60
CA LYS A 132 6.98 -8.09 -20.51
C LYS A 132 7.33 -9.58 -20.62
N TRP A 133 7.26 -10.34 -19.53
CA TRP A 133 7.53 -11.77 -19.52
C TRP A 133 6.49 -12.54 -20.33
N ASP A 134 5.21 -12.20 -20.19
CA ASP A 134 4.11 -12.84 -20.90
C ASP A 134 4.15 -12.55 -22.42
N ASN A 135 4.54 -11.32 -22.80
CA ASN A 135 4.77 -10.98 -24.21
C ASN A 135 6.00 -11.68 -24.81
N SER A 136 7.03 -11.97 -23.99
CA SER A 136 8.24 -12.68 -24.44
C SER A 136 7.98 -14.16 -24.70
N THR A 137 7.14 -14.81 -23.89
CA THR A 137 6.76 -16.23 -24.06
C THR A 137 5.76 -16.44 -25.19
N SER A 138 5.00 -15.41 -25.56
CA SER A 138 4.13 -15.37 -26.75
C SER A 138 4.93 -15.32 -28.06
N LYS A 139 5.99 -14.49 -28.14
CA LYS A 139 6.82 -14.35 -29.35
C LYS A 139 7.74 -15.53 -29.65
N GLY A 140 8.09 -16.34 -28.65
CA GLY A 140 8.91 -17.55 -28.85
C GLY A 140 8.13 -18.78 -29.31
N ARG A 141 6.84 -18.64 -29.61
CA ARG A 141 5.93 -19.73 -29.99
C ARG A 141 5.42 -19.62 -31.44
N VAL A 142 6.10 -18.83 -32.26
CA VAL A 142 5.82 -18.64 -33.70
C VAL A 142 6.95 -19.27 -34.51
#